data_AF-A0A3S3RCS2-F1
#
_entry.id   AF-A0A3S3RCS2-F1
#
_cell.length_a   1.000
_cell.length_b   1.000
_cell.length_c   1.000
_cell.angle_alpha   90.00
_cell.angle_beta   90.00
_cell.angle_gamma   90.00
#
_symmetry.space_group_name_H-M   'P 1'
#
loop_
_entity.id
_entity.type
_entity.pdbx_description
1 polymer ?
#
loop_
_entity_poly.entity_id
_entity_poly.type
_entity_poly.pdbx_seq_one_letter_code
_entity_poly.pdbx_strand_id
1 'polypeptide(L)'
;MRRYKVAITTAADGSATAYTPRLSGKIHSIQYVKNNFDDGVDLTVTAEATGESVLAKSDVNASAVFYPRAPTHTQAGVAALFAAGGTAVQDKIGLGNDRVKIVIASGGNAKSGTVHVVVD
;
A
#
# COMPACT_ATOMS: atom_id res chain seq x y z
N MET A 1 -2.69 4.62 -16.91
CA MET A 1 -2.08 3.77 -15.86
C MET A 1 -0.57 3.72 -16.00
N ARG A 2 0.15 4.00 -14.91
CA ARG A 2 1.60 3.97 -14.75
C ARG A 2 1.95 2.95 -13.67
N ARG A 3 3.12 2.31 -13.79
CA ARG A 3 3.63 1.33 -12.81
C ARG A 3 4.97 1.81 -12.25
N TYR A 4 5.06 1.89 -10.94
CA TYR A 4 6.29 2.21 -10.22
C TYR A 4 6.83 0.96 -9.55
N LYS A 5 8.07 0.57 -9.88
CA LYS A 5 8.76 -0.56 -9.24
C LYS A 5 9.61 -0.03 -8.09
N VAL A 6 9.39 -0.57 -6.89
CA VAL A 6 10.18 -0.26 -5.70
C VAL A 6 10.89 -1.54 -5.27
N ALA A 7 12.21 -1.60 -5.50
CA ALA A 7 13.04 -2.68 -4.98
C ALA A 7 13.35 -2.39 -3.51
N ILE A 8 13.29 -3.42 -2.67
CA ILE A 8 13.43 -3.29 -1.22
C ILE A 8 14.43 -4.33 -0.76
N THR A 9 15.41 -3.92 0.05
CA THR A 9 16.31 -4.80 0.78
C THR A 9 16.15 -4.52 2.27
N THR A 10 15.96 -5.56 3.07
CA THR A 10 15.80 -5.47 4.52
C THR A 10 17.12 -5.30 5.24
N ALA A 11 17.07 -4.64 6.39
CA ALA A 11 18.17 -4.58 7.34
C ALA A 11 18.34 -5.93 8.06
N ALA A 12 19.33 -6.00 8.96
CA ALA A 12 19.62 -7.22 9.72
C ALA A 12 18.46 -7.69 10.61
N ASP A 13 17.62 -6.75 11.05
CA ASP A 13 16.41 -7.01 11.85
C ASP A 13 15.18 -7.40 11.01
N GLY A 14 15.33 -7.51 9.69
CA GLY A 14 14.22 -7.83 8.79
C GLY A 14 13.30 -6.65 8.45
N SER A 15 13.63 -5.43 8.87
CA SER A 15 12.86 -4.23 8.55
C SER A 15 13.35 -3.54 7.28
N ALA A 16 12.45 -2.83 6.59
CA ALA A 16 12.83 -1.88 5.54
C ALA A 16 11.81 -0.75 5.43
N THR A 17 12.27 0.43 4.99
CA THR A 17 11.40 1.50 4.51
C THR A 17 11.84 1.92 3.12
N ALA A 18 10.90 1.96 2.17
CA ALA A 18 11.14 2.37 0.80
C ALA A 18 10.03 3.31 0.30
N TYR A 19 10.33 4.02 -0.78
CA TYR A 19 9.44 5.05 -1.32
C TYR A 19 9.34 4.96 -2.83
N THR A 20 8.18 5.31 -3.38
CA THR A 20 8.09 5.67 -4.80
C THR A 20 8.69 7.07 -5.03
N PRO A 21 9.03 7.43 -6.29
CA PRO A 21 9.09 8.83 -6.69
C PRO A 21 7.76 9.55 -6.40
N ARG A 22 7.78 10.89 -6.45
CA ARG A 22 6.54 11.66 -6.38
C ARG A 22 5.63 11.30 -7.56
N LEU A 23 4.36 11.10 -7.29
CA LEU A 23 3.36 10.71 -8.26
C LEU A 23 2.03 11.41 -7.97
N SER A 24 1.19 11.47 -9.01
CA SER A 24 -0.18 11.95 -8.91
C SER A 24 -1.10 11.00 -9.64
N GLY A 25 -2.28 10.75 -9.08
CA GLY A 25 -3.29 9.86 -9.63
C GLY A 25 -3.93 8.98 -8.55
N LYS A 26 -4.82 8.09 -8.98
CA LYS A 26 -5.51 7.16 -8.08
C LYS A 26 -4.76 5.83 -8.02
N ILE A 27 -4.53 5.29 -6.81
CA ILE A 27 -3.92 3.99 -6.61
C ILE A 27 -4.87 2.91 -7.13
N HIS A 28 -4.43 2.20 -8.16
CA HIS A 28 -5.17 1.09 -8.74
C HIS A 28 -4.93 -0.20 -7.94
N SER A 29 -3.65 -0.57 -7.78
CA SER A 29 -3.23 -1.76 -7.05
C SER A 29 -1.82 -1.66 -6.47
N ILE A 30 -1.60 -2.44 -5.42
CA ILE A 30 -0.30 -2.72 -4.80
C ILE A 30 0.03 -4.18 -5.08
N GLN A 31 1.15 -4.44 -5.74
CA GLN A 31 1.58 -5.79 -6.09
C GLN A 31 2.83 -6.12 -5.29
N TYR A 32 2.68 -7.01 -4.31
CA TYR A 32 3.78 -7.52 -3.51
C TYR A 32 4.41 -8.72 -4.22
N VAL A 33 5.71 -8.63 -4.50
CA VAL A 33 6.52 -9.71 -5.06
C VAL A 33 7.52 -10.14 -3.99
N LYS A 34 7.26 -11.30 -3.39
CA LYS A 34 8.03 -11.82 -2.24
C LYS A 34 9.52 -11.98 -2.55
N ASN A 35 9.81 -12.52 -3.73
CA ASN A 35 11.17 -12.93 -4.13
C ASN A 35 11.81 -13.83 -3.05
N ASN A 36 12.76 -13.32 -2.27
CA ASN A 36 13.42 -14.11 -1.22
C ASN A 36 13.09 -13.63 0.20
N PHE A 37 12.15 -12.69 0.41
CA PHE A 37 11.68 -12.38 1.76
C PHE A 37 11.19 -13.65 2.48
N ASP A 38 11.31 -13.63 3.81
CA ASP A 38 10.75 -14.67 4.66
C ASP A 38 9.22 -14.72 4.61
N ASP A 39 8.67 -15.81 5.12
CA ASP A 39 7.25 -15.89 5.43
C ASP A 39 6.96 -15.05 6.68
N GLY A 40 5.72 -14.60 6.86
CA GLY A 40 5.34 -13.77 8.00
C GLY A 40 5.60 -12.27 7.78
N VAL A 41 5.73 -11.80 6.54
CA VAL A 41 6.00 -10.38 6.26
C VAL A 41 4.80 -9.50 6.62
N ASP A 42 5.06 -8.48 7.44
CA ASP A 42 4.13 -7.37 7.64
C ASP A 42 4.43 -6.26 6.63
N LEU A 43 3.41 -5.87 5.86
CA LEU A 43 3.45 -4.84 4.84
C LEU A 43 2.55 -3.68 5.25
N THR A 44 3.13 -2.52 5.51
CA THR A 44 2.41 -1.26 5.78
C THR A 44 2.71 -0.25 4.68
N VAL A 45 1.68 0.18 3.96
CA VAL A 45 1.77 1.13 2.86
C VAL A 45 0.93 2.36 3.19
N THR A 46 1.53 3.54 3.09
CA THR A 46 0.91 4.82 3.44
C THR A 46 1.24 5.89 2.41
N ALA A 47 0.38 6.91 2.31
CA ALA A 47 0.73 8.18 1.70
C ALA A 47 1.75 8.90 2.60
N GLU A 48 2.89 9.32 2.07
CA GLU A 48 3.94 9.89 2.91
C GLU A 48 3.52 11.22 3.52
N ALA A 49 2.97 12.14 2.71
CA ALA A 49 2.71 13.50 3.17
C ALA A 49 1.55 13.58 4.17
N THR A 50 0.52 12.74 4.00
CA THR A 50 -0.70 12.80 4.81
C THR A 50 -0.76 11.71 5.89
N GLY A 51 0.04 10.65 5.77
CA GLY A 51 -0.07 9.46 6.61
C GLY A 51 -1.31 8.60 6.32
N GLU A 52 -2.07 8.89 5.26
CA GLU A 52 -3.24 8.10 4.88
C GLU A 52 -2.86 6.64 4.64
N SER A 53 -3.58 5.72 5.29
CA SER A 53 -3.34 4.28 5.13
C SER A 53 -3.80 3.82 3.75
N VAL A 54 -2.90 3.19 3.00
CA VAL A 54 -3.20 2.60 1.68
C VAL A 54 -3.43 1.10 1.81
N LEU A 55 -2.55 0.39 2.50
CA LEU A 55 -2.64 -1.05 2.70
C LEU A 55 -1.92 -1.43 3.98
N ALA A 56 -2.57 -2.24 4.82
CA ALA A 56 -1.92 -2.93 5.93
C ALA A 56 -2.21 -4.42 5.82
N LYS A 57 -1.17 -5.23 5.73
CA LYS A 57 -1.27 -6.69 5.68
C LYS A 57 -0.23 -7.29 6.60
N SER A 58 -0.67 -8.22 7.42
CA SER A 58 0.21 -9.06 8.24
C SER A 58 0.33 -10.46 7.69
N ASP A 59 1.40 -11.13 8.09
CA ASP A 59 1.67 -12.54 7.81
C ASP A 59 1.58 -12.92 6.32
N VAL A 60 2.16 -12.09 5.45
CA VAL A 60 2.13 -12.33 4.00
C VAL A 60 3.18 -13.37 3.58
N ASN A 61 2.72 -14.56 3.21
CA ASN A 61 3.61 -15.70 2.88
C ASN A 61 3.86 -15.90 1.37
N ALA A 62 3.14 -15.18 0.51
CA ALA A 62 3.25 -15.33 -0.94
C ALA A 62 3.09 -13.98 -1.66
N SER A 63 3.64 -13.91 -2.88
CA SER A 63 3.38 -12.78 -3.78
C SER A 63 1.86 -12.62 -4.00
N ALA A 64 1.38 -11.39 -3.90
CA ALA A 64 -0.05 -11.11 -3.93
C ALA A 64 -0.34 -9.73 -4.54
N VAL A 65 -1.54 -9.57 -5.07
CA VAL A 65 -2.02 -8.30 -5.62
C VAL A 65 -3.19 -7.82 -4.77
N PHE A 66 -3.10 -6.58 -4.30
CA PHE A 66 -4.11 -5.92 -3.50
C PHE A 66 -4.69 -4.73 -4.25
N TYR A 67 -6.00 -4.54 -4.13
CA TYR A 67 -6.74 -3.43 -4.74
C TYR A 67 -7.33 -2.56 -3.63
N PRO A 68 -6.52 -1.75 -2.92
CA PRO A 68 -7.00 -0.97 -1.80
C PRO A 68 -8.03 0.07 -2.24
N ARG A 69 -9.01 0.31 -1.38
CA ARG A 69 -10.06 1.31 -1.55
C ARG A 69 -10.27 2.03 -0.22
N ALA A 70 -10.60 3.31 -0.29
CA ALA A 70 -11.00 4.09 0.88
C ALA A 70 -12.51 4.35 0.85
N PRO A 71 -13.17 4.42 2.02
CA PRO A 71 -14.55 4.84 2.10
C PRO A 71 -14.70 6.30 1.67
N THR A 72 -15.73 6.60 0.88
CA THR A 72 -16.10 7.98 0.56
C THR A 72 -17.01 8.55 1.64
N HIS A 73 -17.02 9.87 1.78
CA HIS A 73 -17.77 10.56 2.83
C HIS A 73 -18.63 11.67 2.25
N THR A 74 -19.72 11.96 2.96
CA THR A 74 -20.52 13.18 2.77
C THR A 74 -19.73 14.42 3.20
N GLN A 75 -20.24 15.61 2.90
CA GLN A 75 -19.62 16.87 3.35
C GLN A 75 -19.53 17.01 4.87
N ALA A 76 -20.35 16.28 5.63
CA ALA A 76 -20.31 16.25 7.09
C ALA A 76 -19.24 15.29 7.65
N GLY A 77 -18.44 14.65 6.80
CA GLY A 77 -17.42 13.68 7.22
C GLY A 77 -18.00 12.32 7.63
N VAL A 78 -19.29 12.07 7.37
CA VAL A 78 -19.93 10.77 7.62
C VAL A 78 -19.81 9.89 6.39
N ALA A 79 -19.53 8.59 6.59
CA ALA A 79 -19.40 7.62 5.51
C ALA A 79 -20.60 7.65 4.57
N ALA A 80 -20.34 7.69 3.26
CA ALA A 80 -21.37 7.51 2.26
C ALA A 80 -21.76 6.03 2.20
N LEU A 81 -23.02 5.75 2.47
CA LEU A 81 -23.57 4.40 2.47
C LEU A 81 -24.50 4.21 1.28
N PHE A 82 -24.48 3.01 0.69
CA PHE A 82 -25.55 2.62 -0.21
C PHE A 82 -26.80 2.29 0.61
N ALA A 83 -27.86 3.08 0.49
CA ALA A 83 -29.06 3.06 1.34
C ALA A 83 -28.81 3.44 2.82
N ALA A 84 -29.87 3.72 3.58
CA ALA A 84 -29.85 4.40 4.88
C ALA A 84 -29.12 3.68 6.05
N GLY A 85 -28.51 2.51 5.79
CA GLY A 85 -27.66 1.77 6.73
C GLY A 85 -26.84 0.68 6.06
N GLY A 86 -26.59 0.79 4.74
CA GLY A 86 -25.98 -0.29 3.96
C GLY A 86 -24.47 -0.17 3.80
N THR A 87 -23.94 -0.87 2.80
CA THR A 87 -22.50 -1.01 2.55
C THR A 87 -21.83 0.33 2.25
N ALA A 88 -20.64 0.55 2.81
CA ALA A 88 -19.83 1.73 2.51
C ALA A 88 -19.53 1.83 1.00
N VAL A 89 -19.75 3.01 0.43
CA VAL A 89 -19.30 3.34 -0.91
C VAL A 89 -17.79 3.57 -0.84
N GLN A 90 -17.02 2.84 -1.65
CA GLN A 90 -15.56 2.94 -1.66
C GLN A 90 -15.05 3.33 -3.04
N ASP A 91 -13.99 4.14 -3.07
CA ASP A 91 -13.28 4.52 -4.29
C ASP A 91 -11.77 4.30 -4.13
N LYS A 92 -11.03 4.39 -5.23
CA LYS A 92 -9.57 4.36 -5.23
C LYS A 92 -9.00 5.56 -4.47
N ILE A 93 -7.94 5.30 -3.72
CA ILE A 93 -7.21 6.31 -2.93
C ILE A 93 -6.45 7.22 -3.89
N GLY A 94 -6.66 8.53 -3.79
CA GLY A 94 -6.04 9.54 -4.64
C GLY A 94 -4.80 10.14 -3.99
N LEU A 95 -3.71 10.27 -4.75
CA LEU A 95 -2.49 10.96 -4.32
C LEU A 95 -2.22 12.16 -5.23
N GLY A 96 -1.79 13.27 -4.64
CA GLY A 96 -1.45 14.51 -5.35
C GLY A 96 -0.03 14.95 -5.02
N ASN A 97 0.88 14.83 -5.99
CA ASN A 97 2.31 15.14 -5.86
C ASN A 97 2.96 14.53 -4.60
N ASP A 98 2.58 13.29 -4.26
CA ASP A 98 3.00 12.60 -3.03
C ASP A 98 3.83 11.35 -3.35
N ARG A 99 4.45 10.76 -2.33
CA ARG A 99 5.14 9.47 -2.40
C ARG A 99 4.33 8.41 -1.66
N VAL A 100 4.40 7.18 -2.16
CA VAL A 100 3.93 6.02 -1.41
C VAL A 100 5.09 5.53 -0.55
N LYS A 101 4.90 5.53 0.77
CA LYS A 101 5.81 4.95 1.75
C LYS A 101 5.44 3.48 1.96
N ILE A 102 6.43 2.60 1.87
CA ILE A 102 6.28 1.16 2.06
C ILE A 102 7.20 0.76 3.21
N VAL A 103 6.61 0.17 4.26
CA VAL A 103 7.33 -0.38 5.41
C VAL A 103 7.14 -1.89 5.40
N ILE A 104 8.27 -2.60 5.50
CA ILE A 104 8.35 -4.05 5.67
C ILE A 104 8.82 -4.32 7.10
N ALA A 105 8.18 -5.26 7.78
CA ALA A 105 8.73 -5.91 8.96
C ALA A 105 8.75 -7.43 8.75
N SER A 106 9.64 -8.11 9.47
CA SER A 106 9.80 -9.57 9.42
C SER A 106 10.17 -10.12 8.04
N GLY A 107 10.85 -9.33 7.19
CA GLY A 107 11.28 -9.78 5.85
C GLY A 107 12.55 -10.64 5.83
N GLY A 108 13.18 -10.86 6.97
CA GLY A 108 14.43 -11.62 7.11
C GLY A 108 15.69 -10.75 6.95
N ASN A 109 16.83 -11.23 7.46
CA ASN A 109 18.10 -10.52 7.43
C ASN A 109 18.63 -10.36 5.99
N ALA A 110 18.81 -9.12 5.53
CA ALA A 110 19.43 -8.78 4.24
C ALA A 110 18.75 -9.43 3.02
N LYS A 111 17.43 -9.64 3.10
CA LYS A 111 16.62 -10.22 2.03
C LYS A 111 16.02 -9.10 1.17
N SER A 112 15.52 -9.46 0.00
CA SER A 112 15.06 -8.54 -1.03
C SER A 112 13.74 -8.96 -1.64
N GLY A 113 12.85 -8.00 -1.77
CA GLY A 113 11.57 -8.14 -2.48
C GLY A 113 11.29 -6.93 -3.34
N THR A 114 10.11 -6.90 -3.94
CA THR A 114 9.68 -5.79 -4.78
C THR A 114 8.22 -5.48 -4.54
N VAL A 115 7.88 -4.20 -4.51
CA VAL A 115 6.50 -3.73 -4.54
C VAL A 115 6.28 -2.93 -5.81
N HIS A 116 5.26 -3.29 -6.59
CA HIS A 116 4.79 -2.46 -7.68
C HIS A 116 3.57 -1.66 -7.24
N VAL A 117 3.64 -0.33 -7.41
CA VAL A 117 2.51 0.57 -7.21
C VAL A 117 1.96 0.92 -8.59
N VAL A 118 0.71 0.53 -8.87
CA VAL A 118 0.01 0.88 -10.11
C VAL A 118 -0.91 2.05 -9.83
N VAL A 119 -0.79 3.10 -10.63
CA VAL A 119 -1.54 4.37 -10.49
C VAL A 119 -2.22 4.67 -11.82
N ASP A 120 -3.46 5.16 -11.80
CA ASP A 120 -4.18 5.52 -13.02
C ASP A 120 -3.58 6.73 -13.75
#